data_AF-A0A0Q5IQ72-F1
#
_entry.id   AF-A0A0Q5IQ72-F1
#
_cell.length_a   1.000
_cell.length_b   1.000
_cell.length_c   1.000
_cell.angle_alpha   90.00
_cell.angle_beta   90.00
_cell.angle_gamma   90.00
#
_symmetry.space_group_name_H-M   'P 1'
#
loop_
_entity.id
_entity.type
_entity.pdbx_description
1 polymer ?
#
loop_
_entity_poly.entity_id
_entity_poly.type
_entity_poly.pdbx_seq_one_letter_code
_entity_poly.pdbx_strand_id
1 'polypeptide(L)'
;MNLALVVLSTILTVAAPGPQVTVDVTTLDAAAPTVVQVSGSGFQSVPGGFGGIYVLFGWVEDPAGGTWRPSAGGLTGEQLRYAPDVETAENAGHQRFVAFPGSSTSVEANGGEMTAEGTWATSLTVPGSTFTAVDRAGAEVVVDCLQVTCGVITIGAHGIENATNETFTPLTFAATEPTPTVSAPTPTATATPDPSPTGVAAPTAPAPAPVGPLAAGAAVLAAAGAGTAWVVRRRRSDDGTPPQT
;
A
#
# COMPACT_ATOMS: atom_id res chain seq x y z
N MET A 1 -8.01 -55.04 -49.62
CA MET A 1 -6.89 -54.10 -49.42
C MET A 1 -7.47 -52.87 -48.73
N ASN A 2 -6.91 -52.50 -47.58
CA ASN A 2 -7.56 -51.76 -46.50
C ASN A 2 -7.87 -50.30 -46.82
N LEU A 3 -9.07 -49.85 -46.42
CA LEU A 3 -9.46 -48.45 -46.35
C LEU A 3 -8.92 -47.86 -45.03
N ALA A 4 -7.95 -46.95 -45.12
CA ALA A 4 -7.40 -46.25 -43.96
C ALA A 4 -8.32 -45.08 -43.58
N LEU A 5 -8.91 -45.15 -42.39
CA LEU A 5 -9.69 -44.09 -41.78
C LEU A 5 -8.73 -43.08 -41.12
N VAL A 6 -8.63 -41.87 -41.67
CA VAL A 6 -7.87 -40.77 -41.06
C VAL A 6 -8.76 -40.10 -40.03
N VAL A 7 -8.47 -40.29 -38.74
CA VAL A 7 -9.12 -39.58 -37.64
C VAL A 7 -8.40 -38.25 -37.46
N LEU A 8 -9.04 -37.16 -37.89
CA LEU A 8 -8.59 -35.79 -37.60
C LEU A 8 -8.94 -35.47 -36.13
N SER A 9 -7.98 -35.61 -35.23
CA SER A 9 -8.13 -35.13 -33.84
C SER A 9 -7.91 -33.61 -33.83
N THR A 10 -8.99 -32.84 -33.77
CA THR A 10 -8.95 -31.42 -33.43
C THR A 10 -8.52 -31.26 -31.97
N ILE A 11 -7.29 -30.79 -31.75
CA ILE A 11 -6.82 -30.37 -30.43
C ILE A 11 -7.46 -29.00 -30.15
N LEU A 12 -8.49 -28.95 -29.30
CA LEU A 12 -8.96 -27.69 -28.73
C LEU A 12 -7.87 -27.17 -27.79
N THR A 13 -7.20 -26.09 -28.17
CA THR A 13 -6.32 -25.37 -27.26
C THR A 13 -7.21 -24.51 -26.37
N VAL A 14 -7.41 -24.92 -25.12
CA VAL A 14 -8.06 -24.06 -24.13
C VAL A 14 -7.05 -22.96 -23.79
N ALA A 15 -7.37 -21.72 -24.16
CA ALA A 15 -6.57 -20.58 -23.71
C ALA A 15 -6.54 -20.58 -22.19
N ALA A 16 -5.34 -20.54 -21.61
CA ALA A 16 -5.21 -20.37 -20.16
C ALA A 16 -5.95 -19.09 -19.74
N PRO A 17 -6.71 -19.11 -18.64
CA PRO A 17 -7.35 -17.90 -18.15
C PRO A 17 -6.28 -16.84 -17.88
N GLY A 18 -6.55 -15.59 -18.27
CA GLY A 18 -5.66 -14.46 -17.98
C GLY A 18 -5.46 -14.26 -16.47
N PRO A 19 -4.50 -13.42 -16.05
CA PRO A 19 -4.13 -13.25 -14.65
C PRO A 19 -5.35 -12.89 -13.79
N GLN A 20 -5.48 -13.55 -12.64
CA GLN A 20 -6.55 -13.34 -11.67
C GLN A 20 -5.97 -13.06 -10.29
N VAL A 21 -6.58 -12.14 -9.55
CA VAL A 21 -6.22 -11.80 -8.18
C VAL A 21 -7.43 -11.98 -7.26
N THR A 22 -7.22 -12.71 -6.18
CA THR A 22 -8.20 -12.92 -5.10
C THR A 22 -7.71 -12.22 -3.84
N VAL A 23 -8.63 -11.53 -3.17
CA VAL A 23 -8.44 -10.93 -1.85
C VAL A 23 -9.38 -11.63 -0.88
N ASP A 24 -8.89 -12.00 0.30
CA ASP A 24 -9.67 -12.73 1.32
C ASP A 24 -10.87 -11.94 1.85
N VAL A 25 -10.73 -10.63 1.99
CA VAL A 25 -11.82 -9.70 2.33
C VAL A 25 -11.84 -8.52 1.35
N THR A 26 -13.01 -8.23 0.78
CA THR A 26 -13.16 -7.19 -0.25
C THR A 26 -13.94 -5.97 0.22
N THR A 27 -14.55 -6.03 1.42
CA THR A 27 -15.17 -4.88 2.08
C THR A 27 -14.39 -4.56 3.35
N LEU A 28 -13.78 -3.37 3.38
CA LEU A 28 -12.82 -2.95 4.39
C LEU A 28 -13.37 -1.82 5.26
N ASP A 29 -12.76 -1.61 6.42
CA ASP A 29 -13.07 -0.47 7.28
C ASP A 29 -12.61 0.83 6.60
N ALA A 30 -13.50 1.83 6.52
CA ALA A 30 -13.21 3.09 5.86
C ALA A 30 -12.21 3.97 6.65
N ALA A 31 -12.13 3.83 7.97
CA ALA A 31 -11.41 4.71 8.88
C ALA A 31 -10.15 4.08 9.51
N ALA A 32 -9.96 2.77 9.38
CA ALA A 32 -8.85 2.05 9.97
C ALA A 32 -8.03 1.23 8.95
N PRO A 33 -6.70 1.11 9.14
CA PRO A 33 -5.89 0.23 8.32
C PRO A 33 -6.35 -1.23 8.44
N THR A 34 -6.38 -1.93 7.30
CA THR A 34 -6.72 -3.36 7.23
C THR A 34 -5.60 -4.11 6.52
N VAL A 35 -5.14 -5.22 7.11
CA VAL A 35 -4.23 -6.15 6.44
C VAL A 35 -5.08 -7.21 5.75
N VAL A 36 -4.91 -7.36 4.44
CA VAL A 36 -5.61 -8.35 3.63
C VAL A 36 -4.63 -9.38 3.07
N GLN A 37 -5.10 -10.60 2.86
CA GLN A 37 -4.35 -11.63 2.15
C GLN A 37 -4.71 -11.58 0.67
N VAL A 38 -3.68 -11.41 -0.17
CA VAL A 38 -3.80 -11.32 -1.62
C VAL A 38 -3.11 -12.51 -2.25
N SER A 39 -3.76 -13.13 -3.22
CA SER A 39 -3.19 -14.23 -4.00
C SER A 39 -3.47 -14.05 -5.48
N GLY A 40 -2.56 -14.51 -6.32
CA GLY A 40 -2.72 -14.46 -7.76
C GLY A 40 -2.45 -15.80 -8.44
N SER A 41 -3.05 -15.97 -9.62
CA SER A 41 -2.83 -17.12 -10.49
C SER A 41 -2.95 -16.71 -11.96
N GLY A 42 -2.31 -17.46 -12.87
CA GLY A 42 -2.32 -17.17 -14.31
C GLY A 42 -1.43 -15.99 -14.71
N PHE A 43 -0.53 -15.55 -13.82
CA PHE A 43 0.48 -14.53 -14.15
C PHE A 43 1.58 -15.14 -15.02
N GLN A 44 2.19 -14.32 -15.87
CA GLN A 44 3.42 -14.71 -16.53
C GLN A 44 4.53 -14.80 -15.49
N SER A 45 5.16 -15.97 -15.38
CA SER A 45 6.37 -16.18 -14.59
C SER A 45 7.56 -16.41 -15.53
N VAL A 46 8.65 -15.68 -15.30
CA VAL A 46 9.87 -15.76 -16.12
C VAL A 46 11.05 -16.17 -15.24
N PRO A 47 11.41 -17.47 -15.17
CA PRO A 47 12.55 -17.91 -14.39
C PRO A 47 13.85 -17.20 -14.79
N GLY A 48 14.57 -16.65 -13.80
CA GLY A 48 15.76 -15.82 -14.00
C GLY A 48 15.48 -14.44 -14.63
N GLY A 49 14.22 -14.12 -14.89
CA GLY A 49 13.80 -12.82 -15.43
C GLY A 49 14.06 -11.69 -14.43
N PHE A 50 14.28 -10.49 -14.96
CA PHE A 50 14.42 -9.29 -14.14
C PHE A 50 13.07 -8.89 -13.53
N GLY A 51 13.06 -8.54 -12.25
CA GLY A 51 11.86 -8.07 -11.57
C GLY A 51 10.87 -9.16 -11.20
N GLY A 52 9.61 -8.94 -11.58
CA GLY A 52 8.43 -9.65 -11.11
C GLY A 52 7.20 -8.74 -11.23
N ILE A 53 6.38 -8.69 -10.18
CA ILE A 53 5.23 -7.78 -10.10
C ILE A 53 5.27 -6.95 -8.82
N TYR A 54 4.77 -5.72 -8.89
CA TYR A 54 4.29 -5.01 -7.71
C TYR A 54 2.83 -5.34 -7.46
N VAL A 55 2.47 -5.55 -6.20
CA VAL A 55 1.10 -5.61 -5.70
C VAL A 55 0.88 -4.36 -4.87
N LEU A 56 -0.06 -3.52 -5.27
CA LEU A 56 -0.25 -2.16 -4.76
C LEU A 56 -1.69 -1.97 -4.33
N PHE A 57 -1.93 -1.14 -3.31
CA PHE A 57 -3.27 -0.59 -3.06
C PHE A 57 -3.38 0.80 -3.69
N GLY A 58 -4.43 1.03 -4.50
CA GLY A 58 -4.58 2.31 -5.17
C GLY A 58 -5.85 2.47 -5.98
N TRP A 59 -5.86 3.52 -6.78
CA TRP A 59 -6.90 3.87 -7.74
C TRP A 59 -6.36 3.78 -9.17
N VAL A 60 -7.25 3.44 -10.09
CA VAL A 60 -7.00 3.46 -11.53
C VAL A 60 -8.12 4.19 -12.26
N GLU A 61 -7.76 4.89 -13.33
CA GLU A 61 -8.72 5.47 -14.27
C GLU A 61 -9.38 4.35 -15.08
N ASP A 62 -10.72 4.42 -15.21
CA ASP A 62 -11.52 3.47 -15.99
C ASP A 62 -11.05 2.01 -15.84
N PRO A 63 -11.30 1.38 -14.66
CA PRO A 63 -10.82 0.03 -14.38
C PRO A 63 -11.32 -1.02 -15.40
N ALA A 64 -12.45 -0.76 -16.07
CA ALA A 64 -13.00 -1.63 -17.10
C ALA A 64 -12.36 -1.41 -18.49
N GLY A 65 -11.98 -0.17 -18.82
CA GLY A 65 -11.33 0.17 -20.09
C GLY A 65 -9.85 -0.19 -20.15
N GLY A 66 -9.16 -0.21 -19.01
CA GLY A 66 -7.78 -0.71 -18.92
C GLY A 66 -6.70 0.24 -19.45
N THR A 67 -7.03 1.48 -19.82
CA THR A 67 -6.07 2.51 -20.26
C THR A 67 -5.12 2.96 -19.15
N TRP A 68 -5.46 2.67 -17.89
CA TRP A 68 -4.58 2.88 -16.75
C TRP A 68 -3.32 2.02 -16.76
N ARG A 69 -3.35 0.91 -17.48
CA ARG A 69 -2.25 -0.06 -17.52
C ARG A 69 -0.98 0.55 -18.10
N PRO A 70 0.19 0.36 -17.48
CA PRO A 70 1.46 0.77 -18.07
C PRO A 70 1.65 0.23 -19.49
N SER A 71 1.33 -1.04 -19.73
CA SER A 71 1.40 -1.64 -21.09
C SER A 71 0.42 -1.04 -22.11
N ALA A 72 -0.55 -0.25 -21.68
CA ALA A 72 -1.49 0.49 -22.52
C ALA A 72 -1.18 2.00 -22.56
N GLY A 73 -0.03 2.44 -22.04
CA GLY A 73 0.39 3.83 -21.98
C GLY A 73 -0.09 4.60 -20.75
N GLY A 74 -0.69 3.92 -19.77
CA GLY A 74 -1.06 4.52 -18.49
C GLY A 74 0.14 4.92 -17.65
N LEU A 75 0.05 6.06 -16.97
CA LEU A 75 1.14 6.71 -16.26
C LEU A 75 0.81 6.89 -14.79
N THR A 76 1.77 6.54 -13.93
CA THR A 76 1.66 6.82 -12.49
C THR A 76 1.54 8.32 -12.24
N GLY A 77 0.63 8.69 -11.35
CA GLY A 77 0.28 10.07 -11.02
C GLY A 77 -0.84 10.66 -11.89
N GLU A 78 -1.23 9.97 -12.97
CA GLU A 78 -2.33 10.37 -13.87
C GLU A 78 -3.42 9.31 -13.93
N GLN A 79 -3.19 8.22 -14.67
CA GLN A 79 -4.18 7.16 -14.89
C GLN A 79 -4.11 6.06 -13.82
N LEU A 80 -3.05 6.03 -13.01
CA LEU A 80 -2.99 5.22 -11.80
C LEU A 80 -2.30 5.98 -10.67
N ARG A 81 -2.80 5.81 -9.45
CA ARG A 81 -2.21 6.35 -8.21
C ARG A 81 -2.30 5.28 -7.14
N TYR A 82 -1.27 5.13 -6.33
CA TYR A 82 -1.26 4.13 -5.26
C TYR A 82 -0.76 4.75 -3.96
N ALA A 83 -1.11 4.11 -2.85
CA ALA A 83 -0.67 4.51 -1.53
C ALA A 83 0.87 4.43 -1.50
N PRO A 84 1.56 5.55 -1.18
CA PRO A 84 3.01 5.59 -1.21
C PRO A 84 3.59 4.67 -0.14
N ASP A 85 4.72 4.07 -0.47
CA ASP A 85 5.51 3.25 0.43
C ASP A 85 7.00 3.44 0.10
N VAL A 86 7.87 2.91 0.95
CA VAL A 86 9.30 2.81 0.63
C VAL A 86 9.57 1.52 -0.15
N GLU A 87 10.40 1.59 -1.18
CA GLU A 87 10.78 0.45 -2.01
C GLU A 87 11.93 -0.38 -1.38
N THR A 88 11.78 -0.69 -0.10
CA THR A 88 12.71 -1.54 0.67
C THR A 88 12.00 -2.78 1.19
N ALA A 89 12.76 -3.79 1.59
CA ALA A 89 12.18 -5.02 2.13
C ALA A 89 11.29 -4.71 3.36
N GLU A 90 11.74 -3.80 4.21
CA GLU A 90 10.98 -3.24 5.31
C GLU A 90 10.20 -2.00 4.84
N ASN A 91 8.88 -2.12 4.71
CA ASN A 91 8.01 -1.02 4.30
C ASN A 91 6.67 -1.04 5.05
N ALA A 92 5.84 -0.01 4.90
CA ALA A 92 4.57 0.14 5.64
C ALA A 92 3.52 -0.90 5.22
N GLY A 93 3.67 -1.48 4.05
CA GLY A 93 2.88 -2.60 3.58
C GLY A 93 1.88 -2.29 2.50
N HIS A 94 1.90 -1.06 1.99
CA HIS A 94 1.02 -0.58 0.92
C HIS A 94 1.49 -1.04 -0.46
N GLN A 95 2.76 -1.44 -0.56
CA GLN A 95 3.38 -2.04 -1.73
C GLN A 95 4.06 -3.37 -1.36
N ARG A 96 3.90 -4.37 -2.22
CA ARG A 96 4.63 -5.63 -2.16
C ARG A 96 5.34 -5.90 -3.47
N PHE A 97 6.59 -6.31 -3.38
CA PHE A 97 7.31 -6.83 -4.54
C PHE A 97 7.31 -8.36 -4.50
N VAL A 98 6.67 -8.98 -5.49
CA VAL A 98 6.72 -10.43 -5.73
C VAL A 98 7.69 -10.68 -6.89
N ALA A 99 8.84 -11.27 -6.60
CA ALA A 99 9.87 -11.51 -7.61
C ALA A 99 9.51 -12.71 -8.51
N PHE A 100 10.05 -12.73 -9.73
CA PHE A 100 10.11 -13.97 -10.51
C PHE A 100 11.08 -14.98 -9.90
N PRO A 101 10.89 -16.30 -10.15
CA PRO A 101 11.78 -17.34 -9.68
C PRO A 101 13.24 -17.06 -10.04
N GLY A 102 14.11 -16.90 -9.05
CA GLY A 102 15.54 -16.67 -9.29
C GLY A 102 15.88 -15.32 -9.94
N SER A 103 14.99 -14.32 -9.84
CA SER A 103 15.25 -12.95 -10.31
C SER A 103 16.48 -12.34 -9.63
N SER A 104 17.23 -11.53 -10.39
CA SER A 104 18.37 -10.77 -9.86
C SER A 104 17.98 -9.67 -8.87
N THR A 105 16.71 -9.24 -8.85
CA THR A 105 16.20 -8.25 -7.88
C THR A 105 15.50 -8.90 -6.68
N SER A 106 15.43 -10.22 -6.62
CA SER A 106 14.72 -10.97 -5.55
C SER A 106 15.13 -10.61 -4.12
N VAL A 107 16.32 -10.04 -3.90
CA VAL A 107 16.77 -9.56 -2.60
C VAL A 107 15.88 -8.44 -2.01
N GLU A 108 15.18 -7.69 -2.87
CA GLU A 108 14.25 -6.63 -2.47
C GLU A 108 12.81 -7.16 -2.28
N ALA A 109 12.57 -8.44 -2.57
CA ALA A 109 11.24 -9.03 -2.54
C ALA A 109 10.73 -9.16 -1.10
N ASN A 110 9.69 -8.38 -0.79
CA ASN A 110 8.97 -8.42 0.49
C ASN A 110 7.54 -8.97 0.36
N GLY A 111 7.11 -9.32 -0.86
CA GLY A 111 5.88 -10.07 -1.16
C GLY A 111 6.11 -11.54 -1.47
N GLY A 112 7.37 -12.01 -1.41
CA GLY A 112 7.76 -13.37 -1.74
C GLY A 112 8.15 -13.56 -3.21
N GLU A 113 8.16 -14.81 -3.65
CA GLU A 113 8.55 -15.22 -5.00
C GLU A 113 7.36 -15.90 -5.69
N MET A 114 7.12 -15.55 -6.96
CA MET A 114 6.13 -16.20 -7.81
C MET A 114 6.61 -17.61 -8.17
N THR A 115 5.71 -18.57 -8.26
CA THR A 115 6.03 -19.92 -8.75
C THR A 115 6.28 -19.92 -10.25
N ALA A 116 6.81 -21.03 -10.79
CA ALA A 116 6.96 -21.21 -12.24
C ALA A 116 5.60 -21.25 -12.96
N GLU A 117 4.54 -21.65 -12.27
CA GLU A 117 3.17 -21.74 -12.77
C GLU A 117 2.42 -20.40 -12.72
N GLY A 118 3.07 -19.31 -12.27
CA GLY A 118 2.45 -17.99 -12.23
C GLY A 118 1.50 -17.80 -11.06
N THR A 119 1.73 -18.51 -9.95
CA THR A 119 0.99 -18.35 -8.70
C THR A 119 1.83 -17.64 -7.64
N TRP A 120 1.17 -16.90 -6.77
CA TRP A 120 1.82 -16.17 -5.67
C TRP A 120 0.80 -15.82 -4.58
N ALA A 121 1.30 -15.50 -3.38
CA ALA A 121 0.50 -14.97 -2.29
C ALA A 121 1.32 -14.03 -1.39
N THR A 122 0.70 -12.95 -0.91
CA THR A 122 1.30 -11.98 0.02
C THR A 122 0.22 -11.37 0.91
N SER A 123 0.62 -10.71 1.99
CA SER A 123 -0.24 -9.74 2.69
C SER A 123 -0.09 -8.35 2.08
N LEU A 124 -1.14 -7.52 2.14
CA LEU A 124 -1.13 -6.12 1.74
C LEU A 124 -1.84 -5.28 2.81
N THR A 125 -1.24 -4.17 3.21
CA THR A 125 -1.85 -3.24 4.16
C THR A 125 -2.58 -2.14 3.40
N VAL A 126 -3.89 -2.06 3.58
CA VAL A 126 -4.73 -0.97 3.07
C VAL A 126 -4.85 0.08 4.17
N PRO A 127 -4.47 1.35 3.96
CA PRO A 127 -4.44 2.38 5.01
C PRO A 127 -5.83 2.82 5.49
N GLY A 128 -6.87 2.56 4.70
CA GLY A 128 -8.25 3.03 4.90
C GLY A 128 -8.83 3.50 3.56
N SER A 129 -9.97 4.18 3.62
CA SER A 129 -10.65 4.68 2.41
C SER A 129 -10.01 5.93 1.79
N THR A 130 -9.06 6.57 2.48
CA THR A 130 -8.37 7.75 1.96
C THR A 130 -6.86 7.60 2.09
N PHE A 131 -6.11 8.12 1.12
CA PHE A 131 -4.66 8.22 1.17
C PHE A 131 -4.17 9.41 0.35
N THR A 132 -2.96 9.90 0.68
CA THR A 132 -2.28 10.92 -0.11
C THR A 132 -1.32 10.25 -1.08
N ALA A 133 -1.48 10.51 -2.37
CA ALA A 133 -0.58 10.09 -3.43
C ALA A 133 0.15 11.30 -4.01
N VAL A 134 0.99 11.05 -5.01
CA VAL A 134 1.69 12.09 -5.77
C VAL A 134 1.23 12.04 -7.22
N ASP A 135 0.94 13.19 -7.82
CA ASP A 135 0.62 13.31 -9.25
C ASP A 135 1.87 13.37 -10.13
N ARG A 136 1.68 13.51 -11.44
CA ARG A 136 2.79 13.58 -12.40
C ARG A 136 3.68 14.81 -12.22
N ALA A 137 3.13 15.90 -11.70
CA ALA A 137 3.88 17.13 -11.43
C ALA A 137 4.65 17.06 -10.09
N GLY A 138 4.48 15.99 -9.32
CA GLY A 138 5.07 15.85 -7.99
C GLY A 138 4.22 16.49 -6.89
N ALA A 139 2.99 16.91 -7.18
CA ALA A 139 2.10 17.49 -6.19
C ALA A 139 1.33 16.40 -5.44
N GLU A 140 1.07 16.66 -4.15
CA GLU A 140 0.23 15.80 -3.35
C GLU A 140 -1.23 15.86 -3.82
N VAL A 141 -1.84 14.68 -3.97
CA VAL A 141 -3.25 14.53 -4.32
C VAL A 141 -3.90 13.52 -3.39
N VAL A 142 -5.01 13.90 -2.77
CA VAL A 142 -5.81 12.99 -1.94
C VAL A 142 -6.67 12.12 -2.85
N VAL A 143 -6.59 10.80 -2.65
CA VAL A 143 -7.49 9.81 -3.24
C VAL A 143 -8.52 9.42 -2.19
N ASP A 144 -9.81 9.55 -2.53
CA ASP A 144 -10.94 9.14 -1.68
C ASP A 144 -11.70 7.98 -2.35
N CYS A 145 -11.47 6.78 -1.84
CA CYS A 145 -12.04 5.52 -2.32
C CYS A 145 -13.54 5.37 -2.03
N LEU A 146 -14.16 6.33 -1.32
CA LEU A 146 -15.62 6.43 -1.24
C LEU A 146 -16.21 7.17 -2.45
N GLN A 147 -15.39 7.93 -3.18
CA GLN A 147 -15.80 8.68 -4.38
C GLN A 147 -15.29 8.05 -5.68
N VAL A 148 -14.18 7.32 -5.62
CA VAL A 148 -13.59 6.62 -6.77
C VAL A 148 -13.39 5.14 -6.47
N THR A 149 -13.27 4.31 -7.51
CA THR A 149 -13.00 2.88 -7.33
C THR A 149 -11.53 2.64 -7.03
N CYS A 150 -11.22 2.30 -5.79
CA CYS A 150 -9.91 1.78 -5.41
C CYS A 150 -9.88 0.25 -5.39
N GLY A 151 -8.69 -0.32 -5.34
CA GLY A 151 -8.50 -1.76 -5.34
C GLY A 151 -7.04 -2.17 -5.24
N VAL A 152 -6.84 -3.47 -5.38
CA VAL A 152 -5.50 -4.06 -5.53
C VAL A 152 -5.10 -3.98 -7.00
N ILE A 153 -3.97 -3.34 -7.27
CA ILE A 153 -3.36 -3.21 -8.57
C ILE A 153 -2.18 -4.18 -8.64
N THR A 154 -2.04 -4.90 -9.75
CA THR A 154 -0.76 -5.50 -10.13
C THR A 154 -0.21 -4.81 -11.35
N ILE A 155 1.11 -4.59 -11.38
CA ILE A 155 1.87 -4.07 -12.52
C ILE A 155 3.24 -4.75 -12.54
N GLY A 156 3.93 -4.74 -13.67
CA GLY A 156 5.31 -5.22 -13.71
C GLY A 156 6.22 -4.38 -12.82
N ALA A 157 7.11 -5.07 -12.09
CA ALA A 157 8.03 -4.42 -11.17
C ALA A 157 9.15 -3.66 -11.92
N HIS A 158 9.75 -2.67 -11.26
CA HIS A 158 10.89 -1.89 -11.77
C HIS A 158 10.67 -1.28 -13.17
N GLY A 159 9.44 -0.86 -13.47
CA GLY A 159 9.09 -0.18 -14.71
C GLY A 159 8.89 -1.09 -15.92
N ILE A 160 8.79 -2.41 -15.72
CA ILE A 160 8.47 -3.33 -16.81
C ILE A 160 6.97 -3.24 -17.13
N GLU A 161 6.66 -2.82 -18.35
CA GLU A 161 5.31 -2.88 -18.89
C GLU A 161 4.96 -4.32 -19.29
N ASN A 162 3.87 -4.87 -18.74
CA ASN A 162 3.50 -6.27 -19.01
C ASN A 162 2.00 -6.51 -18.81
N ALA A 163 1.25 -6.49 -19.92
CA ALA A 163 -0.19 -6.71 -19.91
C ALA A 163 -0.63 -8.05 -19.26
N THR A 164 0.21 -9.09 -19.32
CA THR A 164 -0.08 -10.41 -18.73
C THR A 164 0.09 -10.42 -17.21
N ASN A 165 0.66 -9.36 -16.64
CA ASN A 165 0.87 -9.19 -15.20
C ASN A 165 0.16 -7.96 -14.63
N GLU A 166 -0.77 -7.38 -15.39
CA GLU A 166 -1.47 -6.14 -15.02
C GLU A 166 -2.96 -6.39 -14.76
N THR A 167 -3.33 -6.39 -13.48
CA THR A 167 -4.70 -6.63 -13.01
C THR A 167 -5.18 -5.51 -12.10
N PHE A 168 -6.51 -5.35 -12.03
CA PHE A 168 -7.15 -4.54 -11.00
C PHE A 168 -8.29 -5.32 -10.36
N THR A 169 -8.22 -5.48 -9.04
CA THR A 169 -9.28 -6.12 -8.25
C THR A 169 -9.91 -5.07 -7.33
N PRO A 170 -11.14 -4.63 -7.62
CA PRO A 170 -11.81 -3.59 -6.83
C PRO A 170 -12.00 -4.01 -5.36
N LEU A 171 -11.93 -3.02 -4.48
CA LEU A 171 -12.27 -3.13 -3.06
C LEU A 171 -13.38 -2.13 -2.73
N THR A 172 -14.19 -2.44 -1.73
CA THR A 172 -15.21 -1.52 -1.19
C THR A 172 -14.89 -1.16 0.26
N PHE A 173 -15.40 -0.02 0.70
CA PHE A 173 -15.22 0.47 2.06
C PHE A 173 -16.57 0.69 2.71
N ALA A 174 -16.71 0.20 3.93
CA ALA A 174 -17.87 0.45 4.76
C ALA A 174 -17.47 1.37 5.92
N ALA A 175 -18.36 2.30 6.27
CA ALA A 175 -18.22 3.01 7.54
C ALA A 175 -18.27 1.99 8.67
N THR A 176 -17.35 2.10 9.63
CA THR A 176 -17.43 1.33 10.88
C THR A 176 -18.78 1.65 11.52
N GLU A 177 -19.65 0.65 11.70
CA GLU A 177 -20.78 0.86 12.60
C GLU A 177 -20.21 1.18 13.99
N PRO A 178 -20.68 2.26 14.65
CA PRO A 178 -20.28 2.50 16.02
C PRO A 178 -20.61 1.24 16.82
N THR A 179 -19.61 0.66 17.49
CA THR A 179 -19.86 -0.41 18.46
C THR A 179 -20.95 0.08 19.40
N PRO A 180 -22.09 -0.63 19.57
CA PRO A 180 -23.12 -0.17 20.47
C PRO A 180 -22.47 -0.01 21.83
N THR A 181 -22.42 1.23 22.31
CA THR A 181 -21.99 1.50 23.67
C THR A 181 -23.02 0.80 24.55
N VAL A 182 -22.64 -0.34 25.14
CA VAL A 182 -23.41 -0.91 26.24
C VAL A 182 -23.41 0.18 27.31
N SER A 183 -24.52 0.89 27.42
CA SER A 183 -24.73 1.80 28.53
C SER A 183 -24.55 0.97 29.78
N ALA A 184 -23.55 1.30 30.59
CA ALA A 184 -23.44 0.74 31.92
C ALA A 184 -24.80 0.92 32.61
N PRO A 185 -25.33 -0.10 33.30
CA PRO A 185 -26.59 0.04 34.00
C PRO A 185 -26.50 1.26 34.92
N THR A 186 -27.43 2.20 34.76
CA THR A 186 -27.59 3.32 35.70
C THR A 186 -27.68 2.71 37.10
N PRO A 187 -26.78 3.07 38.03
CA PRO A 187 -26.93 2.59 39.41
C PRO A 187 -28.28 3.06 39.91
N THR A 188 -29.16 2.10 40.22
CA THR A 188 -30.41 2.37 40.92
C THR A 188 -30.04 3.10 42.21
N ALA A 189 -30.55 4.33 42.37
CA ALA A 189 -30.45 5.06 43.61
C ALA A 189 -31.04 4.18 44.73
N THR A 190 -30.18 3.66 45.60
CA THR A 190 -30.62 3.04 46.85
C THR A 190 -31.16 4.16 47.73
N ALA A 191 -32.37 3.96 48.25
CA ALA A 191 -33.07 4.92 49.09
C ALA A 191 -32.16 5.44 50.23
N THR A 192 -32.12 6.77 50.35
CA THR A 192 -31.54 7.50 51.48
C THR A 192 -32.20 7.05 52.79
N PRO A 193 -31.46 6.57 53.80
CA PRO A 193 -31.99 6.46 55.15
C PRO A 193 -32.16 7.86 55.77
N ASP A 194 -33.33 8.07 56.39
CA ASP A 194 -33.74 9.29 57.12
C ASP A 194 -32.76 9.60 58.29
N PRO A 195 -32.47 10.87 58.63
CA PRO A 195 -31.36 11.22 59.51
C PRO A 195 -31.75 11.31 61.00
N SER A 196 -30.83 10.92 61.88
CA SER A 196 -30.79 11.38 63.28
C SER A 196 -29.37 11.24 63.87
N PRO A 197 -29.00 11.98 64.94
CA PRO A 197 -28.04 13.07 64.79
C PRO A 197 -26.73 12.88 65.59
N THR A 198 -25.82 13.83 65.36
CA THR A 198 -24.66 14.23 66.17
C THR A 198 -23.47 13.26 66.29
N GLY A 199 -22.30 13.72 65.83
CA GLY A 199 -21.03 13.15 66.25
C GLY A 199 -19.78 13.61 65.48
N VAL A 200 -19.22 14.75 65.89
CA VAL A 200 -17.78 15.09 65.89
C VAL A 200 -17.09 15.41 64.56
N ALA A 201 -16.30 16.50 64.59
CA ALA A 201 -15.62 17.13 63.47
C ALA A 201 -14.17 16.64 63.23
N ALA A 202 -13.75 16.86 61.97
CA ALA A 202 -12.39 17.16 61.46
C ALA A 202 -11.32 16.03 61.39
N PRO A 203 -10.27 16.12 60.55
CA PRO A 203 -9.87 17.23 59.67
C PRO A 203 -9.58 16.87 58.19
N THR A 204 -9.50 17.93 57.39
CA THR A 204 -9.11 18.00 55.98
C THR A 204 -7.68 17.51 55.72
N ALA A 205 -7.51 16.61 54.76
CA ALA A 205 -6.20 16.25 54.20
C ALA A 205 -5.87 17.17 52.99
N PRO A 206 -4.66 17.75 52.92
CA PRO A 206 -4.27 18.65 51.83
C PRO A 206 -3.88 17.91 50.54
N ALA A 207 -4.16 18.54 49.41
CA ALA A 207 -3.75 18.11 48.07
C ALA A 207 -2.22 18.22 47.89
N PRO A 208 -1.56 17.27 47.19
CA PRO A 208 -0.17 17.43 46.82
C PRO A 208 0.00 18.43 45.67
N ALA A 209 0.96 19.33 45.86
CA ALA A 209 1.40 20.35 44.90
C ALA A 209 2.25 19.76 43.75
N PRO A 210 2.32 20.42 42.59
CA PRO A 210 3.15 20.00 41.46
C PRO A 210 4.65 20.20 41.74
N VAL A 211 5.45 19.20 41.39
CA VAL A 211 6.92 19.30 41.39
C VAL A 211 7.37 20.09 40.16
N GLY A 212 7.91 21.28 40.40
CA GLY A 212 8.64 22.07 39.40
C GLY A 212 10.06 21.53 39.15
N PRO A 213 10.71 21.95 38.05
CA PRO A 213 11.98 21.40 37.60
C PRO A 213 13.19 21.96 38.36
N LEU A 214 14.19 21.12 38.65
CA LEU A 214 15.52 21.55 39.06
C LEU A 214 16.39 21.81 37.82
N ALA A 215 16.93 23.02 37.78
CA ALA A 215 17.83 23.50 36.75
C ALA A 215 19.30 23.20 37.06
N ALA A 216 20.09 23.25 35.98
CA ALA A 216 21.47 23.70 35.86
C ALA A 216 22.63 22.74 36.24
N GLY A 217 23.40 22.41 35.21
CA GLY A 217 24.79 21.97 35.27
C GLY A 217 25.41 22.02 33.88
N ALA A 218 25.99 23.17 33.52
CA ALA A 218 26.63 23.42 32.23
C ALA A 218 27.97 22.67 32.08
N ALA A 219 28.25 22.16 30.88
CA ALA A 219 29.61 22.00 30.38
C ALA A 219 29.63 22.08 28.85
N VAL A 220 30.41 23.06 28.36
CA VAL A 220 30.71 23.34 26.95
C VAL A 220 31.76 22.34 26.46
N LEU A 221 31.50 21.68 25.32
CA LEU A 221 32.56 21.21 24.43
C LEU A 221 32.15 21.46 22.98
N ALA A 222 32.88 22.36 22.34
CA ALA A 222 32.86 22.59 20.91
C ALA A 222 33.48 21.39 20.17
N ALA A 223 32.85 20.95 19.09
CA ALA A 223 33.49 20.16 18.05
C ALA A 223 33.01 20.66 16.69
N ALA A 224 33.92 21.34 15.98
CA ALA A 224 33.80 21.66 14.58
C ALA A 224 33.90 20.38 13.75
N GLY A 225 33.01 20.21 12.76
CA GLY A 225 32.99 19.05 11.88
C GLY A 225 32.25 19.35 10.57
N ALA A 226 33.00 19.97 9.66
CA ALA A 226 32.81 20.10 8.20
C ALA A 226 31.47 19.64 7.57
N GLY A 227 30.64 20.62 7.18
CA GLY A 227 29.67 20.44 6.11
C GLY A 227 30.37 20.44 4.75
N THR A 228 30.27 19.33 4.01
CA THR A 228 30.62 19.29 2.59
C THR A 228 29.37 19.60 1.78
N ALA A 229 29.25 20.87 1.38
CA ALA A 229 28.31 21.30 0.36
C ALA A 229 28.75 20.70 -0.99
N TRP A 230 27.98 19.75 -1.52
CA TRP A 230 28.09 19.32 -2.90
C TRP A 230 27.55 20.42 -3.82
N VAL A 231 28.47 21.29 -4.27
CA VAL A 231 28.22 22.20 -5.37
C VAL A 231 28.12 21.39 -6.65
N VAL A 232 26.89 21.18 -7.14
CA VAL A 232 26.63 20.69 -8.49
C VAL A 232 27.03 21.80 -9.47
N ARG A 233 28.26 21.70 -9.99
CA ARG A 233 28.72 22.52 -11.10
C ARG A 233 28.01 22.06 -12.38
N ARG A 234 26.92 22.75 -12.75
CA ARG A 234 26.35 22.66 -14.10
C ARG A 234 27.42 23.05 -15.11
N ARG A 235 27.96 22.08 -15.86
CA ARG A 235 28.68 22.40 -17.10
C ARG A 235 27.61 22.76 -18.14
N ARG A 236 27.54 24.04 -18.49
CA ARG A 236 26.99 24.45 -19.79
C ARG A 236 27.94 23.94 -20.86
N SER A 237 27.44 23.06 -21.72
CA SER A 237 28.05 22.78 -23.01
C SER A 237 27.41 23.73 -24.01
N ASP A 238 27.99 24.91 -24.16
CA ASP A 238 27.72 25.83 -25.27
C ASP A 238 28.86 25.66 -26.28
N ASP A 239 28.79 24.64 -27.14
CA ASP A 239 29.58 24.58 -28.38
C ASP A 239 28.66 24.98 -29.54
N GLY A 240 28.56 26.30 -29.72
CA GLY A 240 28.02 26.90 -30.92
C GLY A 240 29.04 26.78 -32.06
N THR A 241 28.74 25.93 -33.04
CA THR A 241 29.37 26.00 -34.38
C THR A 241 28.39 26.72 -35.32
N PRO A 242 28.71 27.90 -35.86
CA PRO A 242 27.90 28.52 -36.91
C PRO A 242 28.14 27.86 -38.26
N PRO A 243 27.14 27.77 -39.15
CA PRO A 243 27.33 27.28 -40.51
C PRO A 243 28.09 28.32 -41.35
N GLN A 244 29.11 27.85 -42.06
CA GLN A 244 29.73 28.60 -43.17
C GLN A 244 28.81 28.50 -44.39
N THR A 245 28.78 29.61 -45.14
CA THR A 245 28.04 29.90 -46.38
C THR A 245 28.20 28.87 -47.48
#